data_AF-A0A554R4B6-F1
#
_entry.id   AF-A0A554R4B6-F1
#
_cell.length_a   1.000
_cell.length_b   1.000
_cell.length_c   1.000
_cell.angle_alpha   90.00
_cell.angle_beta   90.00
_cell.angle_gamma   90.00
#
_symmetry.space_group_name_H-M   'P 1'
#
loop_
_entity.id
_entity.type
_entity.pdbx_description
1 polymer ?
#
loop_
_entity_poly.entity_id
_entity_poly.type
_entity_poly.pdbx_seq_one_letter_code
_entity_poly.pdbx_strand_id
1 'polypeptide(L)' 'MGSLDGRVAIVTGAARGIGASTSHMFAAQGVKLVLSDLRSSEET' A
#
# COMPACT_ATOMS: atom_id res chain seq x y z
N MET A 1 -6.21 20.46 -5.57
CA MET A 1 -6.15 19.04 -5.99
C MET A 1 -4.72 18.56 -5.81
N GLY A 2 -4.51 17.45 -5.07
CA GLY A 2 -3.18 16.81 -4.97
C GLY A 2 -2.82 16.06 -6.25
N SER A 3 -1.54 15.78 -6.49
CA SER A 3 -1.04 15.13 -7.72
C SER A 3 -1.54 13.70 -7.95
N LEU A 4 -2.09 13.05 -6.93
CA LEU A 4 -2.55 11.66 -6.95
C LEU A 4 -4.08 11.51 -6.87
N ASP A 5 -4.84 12.61 -6.94
CA ASP A 5 -6.29 12.56 -6.86
C ASP A 5 -6.89 11.70 -7.99
N GLY A 6 -7.89 10.88 -7.65
CA GLY A 6 -8.55 9.94 -8.57
C GLY A 6 -7.69 8.79 -9.10
N ARG A 7 -6.44 8.62 -8.63
CA ARG A 7 -5.54 7.55 -9.10
C ARG A 7 -5.79 6.23 -8.37
N VAL A 8 -5.36 5.16 -9.01
CA VAL A 8 -5.30 3.81 -8.45
C VAL A 8 -3.83 3.39 -8.36
N ALA A 9 -3.42 2.81 -7.23
CA ALA A 9 -2.07 2.30 -7.03
C ALA A 9 -2.08 0.86 -6.51
N ILE A 10 -1.11 0.05 -6.98
CA ILE A 10 -0.84 -1.30 -6.50
C ILE A 10 0.44 -1.25 -5.68
N VAL A 11 0.40 -1.75 -4.44
CA VAL A 11 1.56 -1.80 -3.55
C VAL A 11 1.86 -3.25 -3.17
N THR A 12 3.09 -3.70 -3.43
CA THR A 12 3.63 -4.99 -2.97
C THR A 12 4.46 -4.79 -1.71
N GLY A 13 4.57 -5.82 -0.86
CA GLY A 13 5.22 -5.67 0.45
C GLY A 13 4.46 -4.72 1.39
N ALA A 14 3.12 -4.63 1.22
CA ALA A 14 2.28 -3.63 1.88
C ALA A 14 2.03 -3.87 3.38
N ALA A 15 2.39 -5.03 3.93
CA ALA A 15 2.10 -5.39 5.31
C ALA A 15 3.06 -4.77 6.34
N ARG A 16 4.26 -4.33 5.92
CA ARG A 16 5.25 -3.73 6.83
C ARG A 16 6.22 -2.77 6.15
N GLY A 17 7.01 -2.07 6.95
CA GLY A 17 8.12 -1.22 6.48
C GLY A 17 7.67 -0.15 5.48
N ILE A 18 8.45 -0.01 4.40
CA ILE A 18 8.23 1.02 3.38
C ILE A 18 6.89 0.83 2.67
N GLY A 19 6.51 -0.41 2.34
CA GLY A 19 5.25 -0.68 1.64
C GLY A 19 4.03 -0.28 2.46
N ALA A 20 4.03 -0.59 3.77
CA ALA A 20 2.97 -0.15 4.68
C ALA A 20 2.91 1.38 4.81
N SER A 21 4.05 2.03 5.05
CA SER A 21 4.12 3.50 5.17
C SER A 21 3.64 4.22 3.90
N THR A 22 4.06 3.72 2.73
CA THR A 22 3.65 4.25 1.43
C THR A 22 2.15 4.07 1.21
N SER A 23 1.59 2.92 1.58
CA SER A 23 0.15 2.65 1.49
C SER A 23 -0.66 3.62 2.34
N HIS A 24 -0.21 3.91 3.57
CA HIS A 24 -0.85 4.89 4.44
C HIS A 24 -0.79 6.31 3.86
N MET A 25 0.37 6.73 3.35
CA MET A 25 0.55 8.03 2.69
C MET A 25 -0.37 8.20 1.48
N PHE A 26 -0.50 7.18 0.64
CA PHE A 26 -1.40 7.22 -0.53
C PHE A 26 -2.87 7.20 -0.13
N ALA A 27 -3.25 6.41 0.88
CA ALA A 27 -4.61 6.39 1.39
C ALA A 27 -5.04 7.78 1.92
N ALA A 28 -4.14 8.47 2.64
CA ALA A 28 -4.39 9.82 3.13
C ALA A 28 -4.60 10.86 2.00
N GLN A 29 -4.12 10.57 0.80
CA GLN A 29 -4.31 11.40 -0.39
C GLN A 29 -5.53 10.99 -1.24
N GLY A 30 -6.35 10.03 -0.77
CA GLY A 30 -7.57 9.60 -1.46
C GLY A 30 -7.33 8.62 -2.62
N VAL A 31 -6.13 8.05 -2.72
CA VAL A 31 -5.79 7.06 -3.76
C VAL A 31 -6.52 5.76 -3.48
N LYS A 32 -7.10 5.14 -4.52
CA LYS A 32 -7.65 3.78 -4.43
C LYS A 32 -6.51 2.78 -4.48
N LEU A 33 -6.43 1.88 -3.50
CA LEU A 33 -5.26 1.02 -3.32
C LEU A 33 -5.62 -0.46 -3.49
N VAL A 34 -4.72 -1.20 -4.15
CA VAL A 34 -4.65 -2.67 -4.10
C VAL A 34 -3.37 -3.02 -3.36
N LEU A 35 -3.50 -3.70 -2.23
CA LEU A 35 -2.39 -4.03 -1.35
C LEU A 35 -2.10 -5.53 -1.44
N SER A 36 -0.84 -5.88 -1.70
CA SER A 36 -0.37 -7.25 -1.79
C SER A 36 0.85 -7.43 -0.90
N ASP A 37 0.88 -8.54 -0.16
CA ASP A 37 2.04 -8.98 0.61
C ASP A 37 2.04 -10.51 0.67
N LEU A 38 3.20 -11.08 0.92
CA LEU A 38 3.33 -12.50 1.19
C LEU A 38 3.05 -12.72 2.67
N ARG A 39 2.23 -13.75 2.98
CA ARG A 39 2.16 -14.24 4.35
C ARG A 39 3.53 -14.77 4.74
N SER A 40 4.10 -14.24 5.81
CA SER A 40 5.16 -14.90 6.56
C SER A 40 4.52 -16.07 7.31
N SER A 41 4.21 -17.15 6.61
CA SER A 41 4.08 -18.47 7.22
C SER A 41 5.43 -19.16 7.06
N GLU A 42 6.36 -18.85 7.95
CA GLU A 42 7.25 -19.91 8.44
C GLU A 42 6.46 -20.60 9.56
N GLU A 43 5.75 -21.67 9.20
CA GLU A 43 5.41 -22.72 10.15
C GLU A 43 6.42 -23.85 9.87
N THR A 44 7.18 -24.21 10.90
CA THR A 44 8.27 -25.20 10.89
C THR A 44 7.83 -26.55 10.33
#